data_AF-P97038-F1
#
_entry.id   AF-P97038-F1
#
_cell.length_a   1.000
_cell.length_b   1.000
_cell.length_c   1.000
_cell.angle_alpha   90.00
_cell.angle_beta   90.00
_cell.angle_gamma   90.00
#
_symmetry.space_group_name_H-M   'P 1'
#
loop_
_entity.id
_entity.type
_entity.pdbx_description
1 polymer ?
#
loop_
_entity_poly.entity_id
_entity_poly.type
_entity_poly.pdbx_seq_one_letter_code
_entity_poly.pdbx_strand_id
1 'polypeptide(L)'
;MCTGLRFTDDQGNLYFGRNLDVGQDYGEGVIITPRNYPLPYKFLDNTTTKKAVIGMGIVVDGYPSYFDCYNEDGLGIAGLNFPHFAKFSDGPIDGKINLASYEIMLWVTQNFTHVSEVKEALKNVNLVNEAINTSFAVAPLHWIISDSDEAIIVEVSKQYGMKVFDDKVGVLTNSPDFNWHLTNLGNYTGLNPHDATAQSWNGQKVAPWGVGTGSLGLPGDSIPADRFVKAAYLNANYPTVKGEKANVAKFFNILKSVAMIKGSVVNDQGSDEYTVYTACYSSGSKTYYCNFEDDFELKTYKLDDHTMNSTSLVTY
;
A
#
# COMPACT_ATOMS: atom_id res chain seq x y z
N MET A 1 9.48 -6.63 -2.15
CA MET A 1 8.79 -6.51 -0.84
C MET A 1 8.13 -5.13 -0.72
N CYS A 2 7.24 -4.89 0.25
CA CYS A 2 6.50 -3.62 0.34
C CYS A 2 5.96 -3.36 1.75
N THR A 3 5.66 -2.09 2.07
CA THR A 3 4.81 -1.71 3.23
C THR A 3 3.77 -0.68 2.80
N GLY A 4 2.49 -0.91 3.07
CA GLY A 4 1.38 0.03 2.89
C GLY A 4 0.91 0.54 4.24
N LEU A 5 0.49 1.81 4.30
CA LEU A 5 0.14 2.50 5.53
C LEU A 5 -1.03 3.45 5.27
N ARG A 6 -2.03 3.48 6.16
CA ARG A 6 -3.08 4.51 6.15
C ARG A 6 -3.37 5.09 7.53
N PHE A 7 -3.69 6.38 7.57
CA PHE A 7 -4.37 7.00 8.71
C PHE A 7 -5.26 8.16 8.25
N THR A 8 -6.06 8.70 9.17
CA THR A 8 -6.86 9.91 8.96
C THR A 8 -6.47 11.01 9.92
N ASP A 9 -6.60 12.26 9.49
CA ASP A 9 -6.37 13.42 10.35
C ASP A 9 -7.60 13.79 11.20
N ASP A 10 -7.51 14.90 11.95
CA ASP A 10 -8.60 15.40 12.80
C ASP A 10 -9.78 15.99 12.02
N GLN A 11 -9.71 16.01 10.69
CA GLN A 11 -10.76 16.46 9.77
C GLN A 11 -11.33 15.31 8.93
N GLY A 12 -10.85 14.07 9.13
CA GLY A 12 -11.28 12.91 8.36
C GLY A 12 -10.64 12.80 6.98
N ASN A 13 -9.59 13.56 6.67
CA ASN A 13 -8.85 13.37 5.42
C ASN A 13 -7.99 12.12 5.50
N LEU A 14 -8.01 11.30 4.45
CA LEU A 14 -7.19 10.11 4.31
C LEU A 14 -5.76 10.48 3.91
N TYR A 15 -4.79 9.87 4.60
CA TYR A 15 -3.40 9.76 4.17
C TYR A 15 -3.10 8.28 3.94
N PHE A 16 -2.85 7.89 2.70
CA PHE A 16 -2.65 6.49 2.31
C PHE A 16 -1.56 6.38 1.26
N GLY A 17 -0.73 5.34 1.32
CA GLY A 17 0.53 5.27 0.57
C GLY A 17 1.33 4.02 0.89
N ARG A 18 2.54 3.94 0.34
CA ARG A 18 3.40 2.74 0.45
C ARG A 18 4.88 3.00 0.22
N ASN A 19 5.70 2.06 0.68
CA ASN A 19 7.05 1.80 0.18
C ASN A 19 6.99 0.71 -0.89
N LEU A 20 7.69 0.92 -2.02
CA LEU A 20 8.05 -0.13 -2.95
C LEU A 20 9.46 -0.60 -2.62
N ASP A 21 9.60 -1.84 -2.15
CA ASP A 21 10.91 -2.44 -1.91
C ASP A 21 11.21 -3.45 -3.03
N VAL A 22 12.16 -3.20 -3.90
CA VAL A 22 12.48 -4.12 -5.00
C VAL A 22 13.90 -3.88 -5.49
N GLY A 23 14.55 -4.93 -5.97
CA GLY A 23 15.89 -4.84 -6.56
C GLY A 23 15.94 -4.44 -8.03
N GLN A 24 14.84 -3.97 -8.60
CA GLN A 24 14.70 -3.69 -10.02
C GLN A 24 13.94 -2.38 -10.25
N ASP A 25 14.46 -1.58 -11.17
CA ASP A 25 13.80 -0.41 -11.73
C ASP A 25 12.87 -0.84 -12.88
N TYR A 26 11.60 -0.41 -12.85
CA TYR A 26 10.63 -0.68 -13.90
C TYR A 26 10.45 0.50 -14.86
N GLY A 27 11.16 1.61 -14.63
CA GLY A 27 10.90 2.90 -15.27
C GLY A 27 9.61 3.53 -14.78
N GLU A 28 9.25 3.29 -13.52
CA GLU A 28 8.01 3.80 -12.94
C GLU A 28 8.02 5.32 -12.77
N GLY A 29 6.84 5.92 -12.98
CA GLY A 29 6.61 7.34 -12.82
C GLY A 29 5.20 7.59 -12.32
N VAL A 30 4.93 8.86 -11.96
CA VAL A 30 3.58 9.25 -11.56
C VAL A 30 2.72 9.39 -12.81
N ILE A 31 1.58 8.69 -12.82
CA ILE A 31 0.63 8.66 -13.92
C ILE A 31 -0.70 9.24 -13.43
N ILE A 32 -1.22 10.25 -14.14
CA ILE A 32 -2.61 10.68 -14.03
C ILE A 32 -3.37 10.14 -15.23
N THR A 33 -4.35 9.27 -14.95
CA THR A 33 -5.33 8.81 -15.92
C THR A 33 -6.55 9.74 -15.83
N PRO A 34 -6.82 10.57 -16.84
CA PRO A 34 -7.95 11.52 -16.80
C PRO A 34 -9.29 10.78 -16.90
N ARG A 35 -10.38 11.49 -16.66
CA ARG A 35 -11.74 11.01 -16.99
C ARG A 35 -11.85 10.80 -18.50
N ASN A 36 -12.71 9.87 -18.91
CA ASN A 36 -12.98 9.51 -20.30
C ASN A 36 -11.77 8.92 -21.05
N TYR A 37 -10.73 8.46 -20.35
CA TYR A 37 -9.59 7.77 -20.94
C TYR A 37 -10.00 6.35 -21.38
N PRO A 38 -9.64 5.89 -22.60
CA PRO A 38 -9.93 4.52 -23.05
C PRO A 38 -9.32 3.47 -22.12
N LEU A 39 -10.17 2.55 -21.63
CA LEU A 39 -9.79 1.51 -20.68
C LEU A 39 -10.22 0.15 -21.22
N PRO A 40 -9.32 -0.58 -21.92
CA PRO A 40 -9.61 -1.93 -22.36
C PRO A 40 -9.55 -2.92 -21.20
N TYR A 41 -10.42 -3.92 -21.20
CA TYR A 41 -10.37 -5.05 -20.26
C TYR A 41 -10.15 -6.36 -21.01
N LYS A 42 -9.47 -7.32 -20.39
CA LYS A 42 -9.22 -8.66 -20.99
C LYS A 42 -10.48 -9.51 -21.08
N PHE A 43 -11.34 -9.42 -20.06
CA PHE A 43 -12.50 -10.30 -19.90
C PHE A 43 -13.83 -9.55 -19.67
N LEU A 44 -13.79 -8.21 -19.70
CA LEU A 44 -14.97 -7.35 -19.66
C LEU A 44 -15.03 -6.50 -20.94
N ASP A 45 -16.18 -5.86 -21.18
CA ASP A 45 -16.28 -4.88 -22.25
C ASP A 45 -15.35 -3.70 -21.98
N ASN A 46 -14.68 -3.24 -23.04
CA ASN A 46 -13.89 -2.01 -23.00
C ASN A 46 -14.79 -0.84 -22.57
N THR A 47 -14.23 0.05 -21.77
CA THR A 47 -14.92 1.24 -21.26
C THR A 47 -14.03 2.47 -21.41
N THR A 48 -14.49 3.59 -20.89
CA THR A 48 -13.63 4.70 -20.50
C THR A 48 -13.62 4.87 -18.99
N THR A 49 -12.57 5.46 -18.43
CA THR A 49 -12.53 5.86 -17.03
C THR A 49 -13.65 6.85 -16.71
N LYS A 50 -14.39 6.63 -15.63
CA LYS A 50 -15.43 7.57 -15.15
C LYS A 50 -14.85 8.64 -14.23
N LYS A 51 -13.77 8.29 -13.54
CA LYS A 51 -13.08 9.08 -12.53
C LYS A 51 -11.65 9.29 -12.94
N ALA A 52 -11.09 10.45 -12.61
CA ALA A 52 -9.65 10.67 -12.72
C ALA A 52 -8.91 9.87 -11.63
N VAL A 53 -7.76 9.33 -11.99
CA VAL A 53 -6.93 8.48 -11.13
C VAL A 53 -5.49 8.98 -11.15
N ILE A 54 -4.84 9.08 -10.00
CA ILE A 54 -3.41 9.41 -9.85
C ILE A 54 -2.70 8.27 -9.12
N GLY A 55 -1.44 8.00 -9.47
CA GLY A 55 -0.67 6.97 -8.79
C GLY A 55 0.71 6.75 -9.40
N MET A 56 1.52 5.90 -8.78
CA MET A 56 2.78 5.43 -9.37
C MET A 56 2.53 4.18 -10.21
N GLY A 57 3.21 4.06 -11.34
CA GLY A 57 3.16 2.85 -12.15
C GLY A 57 3.94 2.99 -13.46
N ILE A 58 3.61 2.12 -14.41
CA ILE A 58 4.18 2.11 -15.75
C ILE A 58 3.06 2.14 -16.81
N VAL A 59 3.35 2.68 -17.99
CA VAL A 59 2.43 2.62 -19.13
C VAL A 59 2.87 1.49 -20.06
N VAL A 60 2.00 0.50 -20.25
CA VAL A 60 2.26 -0.67 -21.11
C VAL A 60 1.26 -0.68 -22.25
N ASP A 61 1.71 -0.51 -23.48
CA ASP A 61 0.86 -0.48 -24.68
C ASP A 61 -0.31 0.54 -24.56
N GLY A 62 -0.06 1.67 -23.89
CA GLY A 62 -1.06 2.70 -23.59
C GLY A 62 -1.89 2.44 -22.33
N TYR A 63 -1.81 1.26 -21.71
CA TYR A 63 -2.53 0.96 -20.48
C TYR A 63 -1.76 1.47 -19.23
N PRO A 64 -2.39 2.25 -18.33
CA PRO A 64 -1.75 2.71 -17.10
C PRO A 64 -1.74 1.60 -16.03
N SER A 65 -0.66 0.84 -15.94
CA SER A 65 -0.48 -0.24 -14.97
C SER A 65 0.08 0.29 -13.66
N TYR A 66 -0.81 0.56 -12.70
CA TYR A 66 -0.45 1.12 -11.39
C TYR A 66 0.17 0.11 -10.43
N PHE A 67 1.05 0.62 -9.55
CA PHE A 67 1.55 -0.08 -8.36
C PHE A 67 0.72 0.31 -7.12
N ASP A 68 0.34 1.59 -7.06
CA ASP A 68 -0.64 2.15 -6.14
C ASP A 68 -1.33 3.34 -6.81
N CYS A 69 -2.63 3.52 -6.59
CA CYS A 69 -3.41 4.58 -7.21
C CYS A 69 -4.65 5.00 -6.42
N TYR A 70 -5.12 6.20 -6.72
CA TYR A 70 -6.12 6.95 -5.94
C TYR A 70 -7.04 7.69 -6.89
N ASN A 71 -8.35 7.61 -6.66
CA ASN A 71 -9.29 8.41 -7.45
C ASN A 71 -9.54 9.79 -6.84
N GLU A 72 -10.13 10.64 -7.67
CA GLU A 72 -10.55 11.99 -7.32
C GLU A 72 -11.54 12.11 -6.16
N ASP A 73 -12.15 11.00 -5.71
CA ASP A 73 -13.09 10.98 -4.59
C ASP A 73 -12.44 10.54 -3.27
N GLY A 74 -11.17 10.15 -3.29
CA GLY A 74 -10.42 9.78 -2.08
C GLY A 74 -10.35 8.28 -1.78
N LEU A 75 -10.79 7.40 -2.70
CA LEU A 75 -10.56 5.96 -2.61
C LEU A 75 -9.19 5.62 -3.21
N GLY A 76 -8.39 4.84 -2.48
CA GLY A 76 -7.10 4.35 -2.96
C GLY A 76 -6.97 2.84 -2.88
N ILE A 77 -6.03 2.29 -3.67
CA ILE A 77 -5.60 0.90 -3.63
C ILE A 77 -4.09 0.80 -3.88
N ALA A 78 -3.40 -0.09 -3.15
CA ALA A 78 -1.99 -0.40 -3.38
C ALA A 78 -1.77 -1.91 -3.49
N GLY A 79 -1.05 -2.35 -4.53
CA GLY A 79 -0.63 -3.73 -4.74
C GLY A 79 0.72 -4.03 -4.10
N LEU A 80 0.76 -5.03 -3.23
CA LEU A 80 1.98 -5.43 -2.51
C LEU A 80 2.32 -6.89 -2.82
N ASN A 81 3.62 -7.20 -2.89
CA ASN A 81 4.07 -8.55 -3.21
C ASN A 81 3.58 -9.56 -2.16
N PHE A 82 2.99 -10.67 -2.59
CA PHE A 82 2.46 -11.75 -1.77
C PHE A 82 2.92 -13.12 -2.30
N PRO A 83 4.25 -13.32 -2.43
CA PRO A 83 4.81 -14.49 -3.06
C PRO A 83 4.49 -15.74 -2.26
N HIS A 84 4.49 -16.91 -2.92
CA HIS A 84 4.16 -18.22 -2.35
C HIS A 84 2.72 -18.42 -1.87
N PHE A 85 1.94 -17.37 -1.62
CA PHE A 85 0.55 -17.46 -1.16
C PHE A 85 -0.44 -17.11 -2.26
N ALA A 86 -0.18 -16.04 -3.02
CA ALA A 86 -1.07 -15.60 -4.10
C ALA A 86 -1.32 -16.72 -5.13
N LYS A 87 -2.59 -16.93 -5.49
CA LYS A 87 -3.02 -17.86 -6.54
C LYS A 87 -4.27 -17.35 -7.23
N PHE A 88 -4.12 -16.92 -8.49
CA PHE A 88 -5.23 -16.52 -9.35
C PHE A 88 -5.77 -17.72 -10.14
N SER A 89 -6.99 -17.58 -10.67
CA SER A 89 -7.63 -18.62 -11.48
C SER A 89 -6.95 -18.77 -12.84
N ASP A 90 -6.88 -19.99 -13.38
CA ASP A 90 -6.26 -20.25 -14.70
C ASP A 90 -7.06 -19.68 -15.88
N GLY A 91 -8.30 -19.26 -15.65
CA GLY A 91 -9.17 -18.68 -16.67
C GLY A 91 -10.42 -18.00 -16.07
N PRO A 92 -11.26 -17.40 -16.93
CA PRO A 92 -12.51 -16.79 -16.50
C PRO A 92 -13.51 -17.84 -15.98
N ILE A 93 -14.34 -17.43 -15.02
CA ILE A 93 -15.43 -18.22 -14.44
C ILE A 93 -16.76 -17.61 -14.88
N ASP A 94 -17.68 -18.42 -15.39
CA ASP A 94 -18.97 -17.96 -15.86
C ASP A 94 -19.81 -17.31 -14.74
N GLY A 95 -20.52 -16.23 -15.06
CA GLY A 95 -21.29 -15.42 -14.11
C GLY A 95 -20.47 -14.58 -13.11
N LYS A 96 -19.13 -14.61 -13.16
CA LYS A 96 -18.24 -13.75 -12.35
C LYS A 96 -17.81 -12.49 -13.11
N ILE A 97 -17.44 -11.46 -12.35
CA ILE A 97 -16.67 -10.32 -12.87
C ILE A 97 -15.22 -10.78 -12.99
N ASN A 98 -14.81 -11.15 -14.20
CA ASN A 98 -13.48 -11.65 -14.48
C ASN A 98 -12.54 -10.48 -14.78
N LEU A 99 -11.43 -10.39 -14.04
CA LEU A 99 -10.40 -9.37 -14.22
C LEU A 99 -9.04 -10.05 -14.33
N ALA A 100 -8.19 -9.62 -15.26
CA ALA A 100 -6.77 -9.90 -15.12
C ALA A 100 -6.25 -9.22 -13.84
N SER A 101 -5.30 -9.83 -13.14
CA SER A 101 -4.89 -9.32 -11.81
C SER A 101 -4.35 -7.89 -11.83
N TYR A 102 -3.76 -7.44 -12.94
CA TYR A 102 -3.30 -6.05 -13.10
C TYR A 102 -4.44 -5.02 -13.27
N GLU A 103 -5.64 -5.46 -13.62
CA GLU A 103 -6.79 -4.59 -13.91
C GLU A 103 -7.56 -4.18 -12.64
N ILE A 104 -7.39 -4.90 -11.53
CA ILE A 104 -8.18 -4.67 -10.30
C ILE A 104 -8.02 -3.24 -9.77
N MET A 105 -6.82 -2.67 -9.84
CA MET A 105 -6.56 -1.34 -9.27
C MET A 105 -7.35 -0.26 -9.99
N LEU A 106 -7.31 -0.25 -11.32
CA LEU A 106 -8.12 0.65 -12.14
C LEU A 106 -9.61 0.33 -12.06
N TRP A 107 -9.98 -0.94 -12.04
CA TRP A 107 -11.37 -1.35 -11.89
C TRP A 107 -11.97 -0.84 -10.58
N VAL A 108 -11.22 -0.89 -9.48
CA VAL A 108 -11.63 -0.33 -8.19
C VAL A 108 -11.75 1.19 -8.28
N THR A 109 -10.68 1.88 -8.68
CA THR A 109 -10.63 3.35 -8.59
C THR A 109 -11.56 4.05 -9.58
N GLN A 110 -11.87 3.45 -10.74
CA GLN A 110 -12.78 4.06 -11.71
C GLN A 110 -14.27 3.80 -11.41
N ASN A 111 -14.62 2.72 -10.71
CA ASN A 111 -16.01 2.35 -10.47
C ASN A 111 -16.58 2.79 -9.11
N PHE A 112 -15.76 2.89 -8.06
CA PHE A 112 -16.24 3.03 -6.69
C PHE A 112 -15.75 4.30 -6.01
N THR A 113 -16.50 4.75 -5.02
CA THR A 113 -16.19 5.91 -4.16
C THR A 113 -15.81 5.46 -2.75
N HIS A 114 -16.46 4.40 -2.26
CA HIS A 114 -16.30 3.91 -0.90
C HIS A 114 -15.83 2.47 -0.85
N VAL A 115 -15.04 2.13 0.17
CA VAL A 115 -14.57 0.76 0.42
C VAL A 115 -15.73 -0.20 0.63
N SER A 116 -16.83 0.25 1.25
CA SER A 116 -18.05 -0.56 1.41
C SER A 116 -18.64 -1.04 0.08
N GLU A 117 -18.59 -0.22 -0.97
CA GLU A 117 -19.03 -0.60 -2.33
C GLU A 117 -18.09 -1.64 -2.93
N VAL A 118 -16.77 -1.46 -2.73
CA VAL A 118 -15.74 -2.39 -3.19
C VAL A 118 -15.92 -3.75 -2.51
N LYS A 119 -16.16 -3.79 -1.19
CA LYS A 119 -16.42 -5.03 -0.42
C LYS A 119 -17.59 -5.81 -0.99
N GLU A 120 -18.68 -5.12 -1.34
CA GLU A 120 -19.84 -5.77 -1.94
C GLU A 120 -19.51 -6.33 -3.33
N ALA A 121 -18.87 -5.53 -4.18
CA ALA A 121 -18.54 -5.93 -5.54
C ALA A 121 -17.56 -7.10 -5.60
N LEU A 122 -16.57 -7.14 -4.70
CA LEU A 122 -15.57 -8.22 -4.62
C LEU A 122 -16.18 -9.61 -4.37
N LYS A 123 -17.37 -9.71 -3.79
CA LYS A 123 -18.07 -11.00 -3.62
C LYS A 123 -18.31 -11.73 -4.95
N ASN A 124 -18.36 -10.99 -6.05
CA ASN A 124 -18.56 -11.56 -7.39
C ASN A 124 -17.34 -11.45 -8.32
N VAL A 125 -16.16 -11.06 -7.81
CA VAL A 125 -14.95 -10.95 -8.62
C VAL A 125 -14.20 -12.27 -8.70
N ASN A 126 -13.64 -12.56 -9.87
CA ASN A 126 -12.63 -13.58 -10.10
C ASN A 126 -11.37 -12.91 -10.68
N LEU A 127 -10.23 -13.10 -10.02
CA LEU A 127 -8.95 -12.65 -10.55
C LEU A 127 -8.29 -13.78 -11.33
N VAL A 128 -7.96 -13.50 -12.58
CA VAL A 128 -7.40 -14.43 -13.56
C VAL A 128 -5.90 -14.24 -13.66
N ASN A 129 -5.16 -15.34 -13.76
CA ASN A 129 -3.72 -15.39 -13.96
C ASN A 129 -3.34 -15.00 -15.40
N GLU A 130 -3.65 -13.76 -15.79
CA GLU A 130 -3.44 -13.21 -17.13
C GLU A 130 -2.48 -12.03 -17.05
N ALA A 131 -1.39 -12.10 -17.84
CA ALA A 131 -0.43 -11.00 -17.95
C ALA A 131 -0.95 -9.91 -18.90
N ILE A 132 -0.46 -8.69 -18.72
CA ILE A 132 -0.84 -7.56 -19.58
C ILE A 132 -0.45 -7.84 -21.05
N ASN A 133 0.75 -8.38 -21.26
CA ASN A 133 1.25 -8.91 -22.52
C ASN A 133 2.34 -9.97 -22.26
N THR A 134 2.95 -10.50 -23.33
CA THR A 134 3.96 -11.58 -23.25
C THR A 134 5.30 -11.18 -22.63
N SER A 135 5.56 -9.88 -22.45
CA SER A 135 6.82 -9.37 -21.89
C SER A 135 6.83 -9.36 -20.36
N PHE A 136 5.67 -9.51 -19.72
CA PHE A 136 5.53 -9.47 -18.27
C PHE A 136 5.00 -10.80 -17.72
N ALA A 137 5.51 -11.18 -16.55
CA ALA A 137 4.89 -12.22 -15.74
C ALA A 137 3.75 -11.65 -14.90
N VAL A 138 2.84 -12.52 -14.44
CA VAL A 138 1.79 -12.12 -13.49
C VAL A 138 2.42 -11.90 -12.12
N ALA A 139 2.28 -10.70 -11.58
CA ALA A 139 2.77 -10.37 -10.25
C ALA A 139 1.90 -11.05 -9.16
N PRO A 140 2.49 -11.80 -8.20
CA PRO A 140 1.74 -12.44 -7.13
C PRO A 140 1.42 -11.40 -6.05
N LEU A 141 0.30 -10.68 -6.19
CA LEU A 141 -0.04 -9.55 -5.31
C LEU A 141 -1.17 -9.88 -4.32
N HIS A 142 -1.18 -9.11 -3.23
CA HIS A 142 -2.36 -8.80 -2.41
C HIS A 142 -2.55 -7.28 -2.35
N TRP A 143 -3.71 -6.82 -1.90
CA TRP A 143 -4.04 -5.40 -1.96
C TRP A 143 -4.54 -4.86 -0.62
N ILE A 144 -4.13 -3.64 -0.30
CA ILE A 144 -4.79 -2.80 0.70
C ILE A 144 -5.61 -1.74 -0.05
N ILE A 145 -6.88 -1.58 0.36
CA ILE A 145 -7.82 -0.62 -0.22
C ILE A 145 -8.36 0.24 0.93
N SER A 146 -8.36 1.56 0.77
CA SER A 146 -8.80 2.47 1.82
C SER A 146 -9.52 3.69 1.25
N ASP A 147 -10.56 4.14 1.95
CA ASP A 147 -11.11 5.48 1.89
C ASP A 147 -10.89 6.18 3.24
N SER A 148 -11.56 7.31 3.48
CA SER A 148 -11.49 8.04 4.76
C SER A 148 -12.08 7.27 5.95
N ASP A 149 -12.93 6.29 5.71
CA ASP A 149 -13.77 5.71 6.75
C ASP A 149 -13.25 4.34 7.18
N GLU A 150 -12.87 3.49 6.22
CA GLU A 150 -12.41 2.13 6.48
C GLU A 150 -11.26 1.71 5.53
N ALA A 151 -10.60 0.60 5.90
CA ALA A 151 -9.63 -0.07 5.06
C ALA A 151 -9.88 -1.58 5.04
N ILE A 152 -9.56 -2.22 3.93
CA ILE A 152 -9.63 -3.66 3.76
C ILE A 152 -8.35 -4.22 3.13
N ILE A 153 -8.08 -5.49 3.43
CA ILE A 153 -7.08 -6.30 2.74
C ILE A 153 -7.77 -7.31 1.84
N VAL A 154 -7.33 -7.42 0.59
CA VAL A 154 -7.80 -8.41 -0.38
C VAL A 154 -6.67 -9.38 -0.70
N GLU A 155 -6.87 -10.66 -0.38
CA GLU A 155 -5.93 -11.73 -0.67
C GLU A 155 -6.62 -12.83 -1.47
N VAL A 156 -6.03 -13.24 -2.60
CA VAL A 156 -6.43 -14.46 -3.31
C VAL A 156 -5.36 -15.52 -3.06
N SER A 157 -5.60 -16.38 -2.08
CA SER A 157 -4.59 -17.33 -1.58
C SER A 157 -4.84 -18.74 -2.08
N LYS A 158 -3.76 -19.49 -2.33
CA LYS A 158 -3.82 -20.93 -2.62
C LYS A 158 -4.49 -21.76 -1.50
N GLN A 159 -4.58 -21.21 -0.29
CA GLN A 159 -5.11 -21.91 0.88
C GLN A 159 -6.63 -21.76 1.03
N TYR A 160 -7.20 -20.62 0.63
CA TYR A 160 -8.60 -20.29 0.92
C TYR A 160 -9.33 -19.50 -0.18
N GLY A 161 -8.71 -19.33 -1.36
CA GLY A 161 -9.25 -18.49 -2.42
C GLY A 161 -9.24 -17.01 -2.05
N MET A 162 -10.18 -16.23 -2.60
CA MET A 162 -10.34 -14.82 -2.28
C MET A 162 -10.91 -14.63 -0.87
N LYS A 163 -10.25 -13.81 -0.06
CA LYS A 163 -10.77 -13.26 1.18
C LYS A 163 -10.60 -11.74 1.20
N VAL A 164 -11.56 -11.11 1.87
CA VAL A 164 -11.55 -9.68 2.19
C VAL A 164 -11.55 -9.56 3.70
N PHE A 165 -10.55 -8.89 4.25
CA PHE A 165 -10.39 -8.67 5.69
C PHE A 165 -10.59 -7.20 6.01
N ASP A 166 -11.25 -6.89 7.12
CA ASP A 166 -11.26 -5.53 7.65
C ASP A 166 -9.89 -5.21 8.26
N ASP A 167 -9.26 -4.12 7.82
CA ASP A 167 -7.99 -3.64 8.37
C ASP A 167 -8.23 -2.49 9.34
N LYS A 168 -8.20 -2.80 10.64
CA LYS A 168 -8.28 -1.82 11.73
C LYS A 168 -6.92 -1.34 12.21
N VAL A 169 -5.83 -1.91 11.69
CA VAL A 169 -4.45 -1.56 12.02
C VAL A 169 -3.94 -0.47 11.06
N GLY A 170 -4.44 -0.48 9.83
CA GLY A 170 -4.10 0.48 8.78
C GLY A 170 -2.71 0.23 8.18
N VAL A 171 -2.28 -1.03 8.13
CA VAL A 171 -0.96 -1.44 7.66
C VAL A 171 -1.08 -2.77 6.90
N LEU A 172 -0.35 -2.88 5.79
CA LEU A 172 -0.14 -4.14 5.07
C LEU A 172 1.35 -4.27 4.71
N THR A 173 1.90 -5.49 4.75
CA THR A 173 3.25 -5.75 4.21
C THR A 173 3.22 -6.81 3.12
N ASN A 174 3.82 -7.96 3.34
CA ASN A 174 3.88 -9.07 2.39
C ASN A 174 3.45 -10.34 3.13
N SER A 175 3.90 -11.50 2.67
CA SER A 175 3.64 -12.80 3.29
C SER A 175 4.12 -12.90 4.74
N PRO A 176 3.50 -13.76 5.59
CA PRO A 176 2.36 -14.65 5.30
C PRO A 176 1.02 -13.88 5.29
N ASP A 177 -0.11 -14.57 5.39
CA ASP A 177 -1.44 -13.96 5.30
C ASP A 177 -1.75 -12.94 6.41
N PHE A 178 -2.69 -12.05 6.15
CA PHE A 178 -3.05 -10.95 7.04
C PHE A 178 -3.49 -11.41 8.44
N ASN A 179 -4.25 -12.50 8.55
CA ASN A 179 -4.68 -13.02 9.86
C ASN A 179 -3.50 -13.50 10.71
N TRP A 180 -2.47 -14.05 10.08
CA TRP A 180 -1.24 -14.39 10.78
C TRP A 180 -0.56 -13.14 11.35
N HIS A 181 -0.47 -12.05 10.57
CA HIS A 181 0.11 -10.78 11.06
C HIS A 181 -0.67 -10.23 12.25
N LEU A 182 -2.01 -10.27 12.21
CA LEU A 182 -2.85 -9.88 13.35
C LEU A 182 -2.60 -10.75 14.58
N THR A 183 -2.43 -12.07 14.38
CA THR A 183 -2.06 -12.99 15.48
C THR A 183 -0.68 -12.65 16.04
N ASN A 184 0.28 -12.33 15.17
CA ASN A 184 1.64 -11.98 15.56
C ASN A 184 1.70 -10.70 16.42
N LEU A 185 0.83 -9.71 16.18
CA LEU A 185 0.75 -8.51 17.02
C LEU A 185 0.50 -8.84 18.51
N GLY A 186 -0.12 -9.99 18.81
CA GLY A 186 -0.32 -10.47 20.18
C GLY A 186 0.98 -10.65 20.97
N ASN A 187 2.11 -10.90 20.31
CA ASN A 187 3.42 -11.00 20.95
C ASN A 187 3.98 -9.65 21.43
N TYR A 188 3.42 -8.53 20.96
CA TYR A 188 3.97 -7.18 21.13
C TYR A 188 3.07 -6.25 21.94
N THR A 189 2.02 -6.77 22.60
CA THR A 189 1.08 -5.96 23.39
C THR A 189 1.71 -5.30 24.62
N GLY A 190 2.94 -5.69 25.00
CA GLY A 190 3.70 -5.05 26.07
C GLY A 190 4.42 -3.76 25.63
N LEU A 191 4.56 -3.51 24.32
CA LEU A 191 5.18 -2.29 23.80
C LEU A 191 4.34 -1.07 24.14
N ASN A 192 4.98 0.01 24.55
CA ASN A 192 4.33 1.28 24.82
C ASN A 192 5.31 2.46 24.68
N PRO A 193 4.83 3.70 24.48
CA PRO A 193 5.70 4.85 24.23
C PRO A 193 6.32 5.45 25.50
N HIS A 194 6.10 4.85 26.67
CA HIS A 194 6.52 5.41 27.97
C HIS A 194 7.72 4.67 28.53
N ASP A 195 8.66 5.42 29.10
CA ASP A 195 9.85 4.81 29.70
C ASP A 195 9.52 4.01 30.96
N ALA A 196 10.21 2.89 31.11
CA ALA A 196 10.28 2.14 32.34
C ALA A 196 10.88 3.01 33.45
N THR A 197 10.37 2.84 34.66
CA THR A 197 10.92 3.48 35.85
C THR A 197 11.87 2.53 36.58
N ALA A 198 12.76 3.07 37.41
CA ALA A 198 13.70 2.26 38.18
C ALA A 198 12.97 1.22 39.05
N GLN A 199 13.47 -0.02 39.05
CA GLN A 199 12.92 -1.16 39.76
C GLN A 199 13.91 -1.65 40.85
N SER A 200 13.40 -2.43 41.80
CA SER A 200 14.23 -3.16 42.77
C SER A 200 14.16 -4.66 42.47
N TRP A 201 15.28 -5.24 42.06
CA TRP A 201 15.39 -6.67 41.77
C TRP A 201 16.25 -7.31 42.84
N ASN A 202 15.64 -8.10 43.75
CA ASN A 202 16.33 -8.73 44.88
C ASN A 202 17.17 -7.75 45.72
N GLY A 203 16.70 -6.50 45.87
CA GLY A 203 17.40 -5.43 46.61
C GLY A 203 18.40 -4.63 45.77
N GLN A 204 18.71 -5.04 44.54
CA GLN A 204 19.49 -4.24 43.60
C GLN A 204 18.59 -3.21 42.91
N LYS A 205 18.94 -1.92 43.02
CA LYS A 205 18.31 -0.86 42.22
C LYS A 205 18.75 -1.01 40.76
N VAL A 206 17.80 -1.24 39.87
CA VAL A 206 17.99 -1.33 38.42
C VAL A 206 17.27 -0.15 37.78
N ALA A 207 18.01 0.73 37.12
CA ALA A 207 17.48 1.94 36.49
C ALA A 207 17.66 1.87 34.97
N PRO A 208 16.75 2.47 34.18
CA PRO A 208 16.96 2.63 32.74
C PRO A 208 18.20 3.51 32.49
N TRP A 209 18.94 3.20 31.43
CA TRP A 209 20.13 3.96 31.03
C TRP A 209 19.81 5.17 30.13
N GLY A 210 18.59 5.23 29.60
CA GLY A 210 18.15 6.26 28.67
C GLY A 210 16.65 6.15 28.37
N VAL A 211 16.23 6.79 27.27
CA VAL A 211 14.84 6.82 26.79
C VAL A 211 14.57 5.74 25.75
N GLY A 212 13.30 5.41 25.53
CA GLY A 212 12.84 4.39 24.57
C GLY A 212 12.66 3.00 25.18
N THR A 213 12.66 2.90 26.51
CA THR A 213 12.59 1.62 27.22
C THR A 213 11.22 0.94 27.14
N GLY A 214 10.14 1.70 26.91
CA GLY A 214 8.80 1.16 26.70
C GLY A 214 8.62 0.36 25.40
N SER A 215 9.45 0.64 24.39
CA SER A 215 9.44 -0.07 23.11
C SER A 215 10.54 -1.13 22.98
N LEU A 216 11.17 -1.54 24.10
CA LEU A 216 12.11 -2.66 24.09
C LEU A 216 11.39 -3.93 23.61
N GLY A 217 11.97 -4.59 22.60
CA GLY A 217 11.38 -5.75 21.93
C GLY A 217 10.67 -5.43 20.60
N LEU A 218 10.54 -4.15 20.23
CA LEU A 218 10.11 -3.76 18.89
C LEU A 218 11.16 -4.27 17.87
N PRO A 219 10.77 -5.07 16.87
CA PRO A 219 11.73 -5.66 15.94
C PRO A 219 12.26 -4.61 14.96
N GLY A 220 13.47 -4.82 14.45
CA GLY A 220 14.24 -3.80 13.73
C GLY A 220 14.76 -4.21 12.36
N ASP A 221 14.60 -5.47 11.98
CA ASP A 221 15.03 -5.99 10.68
C ASP A 221 13.96 -5.79 9.59
N SER A 222 14.27 -6.29 8.39
CA SER A 222 13.52 -6.00 7.16
C SER A 222 12.54 -7.10 6.74
N ILE A 223 12.38 -8.18 7.51
CA ILE A 223 11.41 -9.22 7.12
C ILE A 223 9.98 -8.66 7.16
N PRO A 224 9.05 -9.19 6.34
CA PRO A 224 7.70 -8.64 6.26
C PRO A 224 6.94 -8.58 7.59
N ALA A 225 7.12 -9.58 8.45
CA ALA A 225 6.48 -9.66 9.76
C ALA A 225 6.95 -8.53 10.70
N ASP A 226 8.26 -8.26 10.72
CA ASP A 226 8.85 -7.26 11.61
C ASP A 226 8.57 -5.84 11.14
N ARG A 227 8.58 -5.61 9.82
CA ARG A 227 8.09 -4.36 9.24
C ARG A 227 6.60 -4.13 9.54
N PHE A 228 5.77 -5.18 9.52
CA PHE A 228 4.35 -5.07 9.85
C PHE A 228 4.17 -4.62 11.30
N VAL A 229 4.82 -5.31 12.25
CA VAL A 229 4.78 -4.96 13.68
C VAL A 229 5.27 -3.54 13.91
N LYS A 230 6.41 -3.17 13.31
CA LYS A 230 7.01 -1.85 13.47
C LYS A 230 6.13 -0.74 12.91
N ALA A 231 5.64 -0.87 11.68
CA ALA A 231 4.75 0.11 11.08
C ALA A 231 3.42 0.22 11.85
N ALA A 232 2.83 -0.90 12.28
CA ALA A 232 1.60 -0.90 13.07
C ALA A 232 1.78 -0.18 14.42
N TYR A 233 2.84 -0.52 15.16
CA TYR A 233 3.17 0.13 16.43
C TYR A 233 3.38 1.64 16.26
N LEU A 234 4.16 2.04 15.26
CA LEU A 234 4.44 3.46 15.01
C LEU A 234 3.18 4.20 14.54
N ASN A 235 2.36 3.62 13.67
CA ASN A 235 1.11 4.22 13.22
C ASN A 235 0.15 4.48 14.40
N ALA A 236 0.01 3.49 15.29
CA ALA A 236 -0.87 3.57 16.45
C ALA A 236 -0.41 4.58 17.51
N ASN A 237 0.91 4.76 17.67
CA ASN A 237 1.48 5.64 18.70
C ASN A 237 1.88 7.03 18.21
N TYR A 238 1.91 7.27 16.90
CA TYR A 238 2.20 8.59 16.37
C TYR A 238 1.01 9.53 16.63
N PRO A 239 1.20 10.64 17.37
CA PRO A 239 0.10 11.52 17.76
C PRO A 239 -0.68 12.07 16.55
N THR A 240 -1.94 12.43 16.77
CA THR A 240 -2.70 13.22 15.81
C THR A 240 -2.04 14.58 15.64
N VAL A 241 -1.81 14.97 14.39
CA VAL A 241 -1.21 16.26 14.03
C VAL A 241 -2.15 17.02 13.10
N LYS A 242 -2.02 18.35 13.08
CA LYS A 242 -2.89 19.23 12.29
C LYS A 242 -2.19 19.74 11.06
N GLY A 243 -2.92 19.76 9.94
CA GLY A 243 -2.49 20.34 8.68
C GLY A 243 -1.70 19.39 7.79
N GLU A 244 -1.88 19.58 6.48
CA GLU A 244 -1.34 18.74 5.41
C GLU A 244 0.14 18.41 5.60
N LYS A 245 0.99 19.44 5.73
CA LYS A 245 2.44 19.26 5.84
C LYS A 245 2.85 18.36 7.01
N ALA A 246 2.17 18.48 8.16
CA ALA A 246 2.49 17.69 9.34
C ALA A 246 2.06 16.23 9.18
N ASN A 247 0.90 15.98 8.56
CA ASN A 247 0.41 14.63 8.28
C ASN A 247 1.23 13.94 7.19
N VAL A 248 1.61 14.65 6.12
CA VAL A 248 2.56 14.13 5.13
C VAL A 248 3.89 13.77 5.82
N ALA A 249 4.44 14.65 6.65
CA ALA A 249 5.67 14.35 7.40
C ALA A 249 5.52 13.12 8.34
N LYS A 250 4.38 13.00 9.04
CA LYS A 250 4.04 11.82 9.85
C LYS A 250 4.09 10.54 9.01
N PHE A 251 3.46 10.56 7.85
CA PHE A 251 3.40 9.43 6.94
C PHE A 251 4.78 8.96 6.51
N PHE A 252 5.60 9.87 5.99
CA PHE A 252 6.96 9.56 5.55
C PHE A 252 7.88 9.16 6.72
N ASN A 253 7.73 9.74 7.92
CA ASN A 253 8.52 9.33 9.09
C ASN A 253 8.24 7.87 9.49
N ILE A 254 6.98 7.43 9.43
CA ILE A 254 6.61 6.04 9.71
C ILE A 254 7.19 5.12 8.64
N LEU A 255 6.97 5.39 7.36
CA LEU A 255 7.44 4.51 6.29
C LEU A 255 8.97 4.48 6.14
N LYS A 256 9.67 5.59 6.39
CA LYS A 256 11.14 5.61 6.43
C LYS A 256 11.71 4.71 7.52
N SER A 257 10.97 4.50 8.62
CA SER A 257 11.43 3.62 9.71
C SER A 257 11.44 2.14 9.32
N VAL A 258 10.72 1.76 8.26
CA VAL A 258 10.61 0.39 7.72
C VAL A 258 11.11 0.31 6.28
N ALA A 259 11.80 1.35 5.80
CA ALA A 259 12.44 1.34 4.50
C ALA A 259 13.66 0.41 4.50
N MET A 260 13.88 -0.27 3.38
CA MET A 260 15.08 -1.08 3.14
C MET A 260 16.17 -0.20 2.57
N ILE A 261 17.31 -0.16 3.26
CA ILE A 261 18.46 0.63 2.82
C ILE A 261 19.25 -0.19 1.81
N LYS A 262 19.71 0.44 0.72
CA LYS A 262 20.55 -0.22 -0.27
C LYS A 262 21.77 -0.88 0.38
N GLY A 263 21.99 -2.16 0.08
CA GLY A 263 23.05 -2.99 0.67
C GLY A 263 22.72 -3.60 2.03
N SER A 264 21.58 -3.29 2.66
CA SER A 264 21.18 -3.94 3.94
C SER A 264 20.48 -5.28 3.75
N VAL A 265 19.93 -5.53 2.56
CA VAL A 265 19.24 -6.78 2.22
C VAL A 265 19.70 -7.23 0.85
N VAL A 266 20.28 -8.42 0.78
CA VAL A 266 20.67 -9.09 -0.47
C VAL A 266 19.89 -10.39 -0.56
N ASN A 267 19.16 -10.60 -1.65
CA ASN A 267 18.36 -11.81 -1.85
C ASN A 267 19.23 -13.04 -2.18
N ASP A 268 18.61 -14.22 -2.27
CA ASP A 268 19.31 -15.49 -2.55
C ASP A 268 19.93 -15.57 -3.96
N GLN A 269 19.61 -14.63 -4.83
CA GLN A 269 20.20 -14.45 -6.16
C GLN A 269 21.35 -13.43 -6.17
N GLY A 270 21.66 -12.81 -5.04
CA GLY A 270 22.73 -11.83 -4.91
C GLY A 270 22.35 -10.40 -5.32
N SER A 271 21.06 -10.11 -5.50
CA SER A 271 20.57 -8.75 -5.83
C SER A 271 20.15 -8.00 -4.56
N ASP A 272 20.43 -6.70 -4.52
CA ASP A 272 19.97 -5.82 -3.44
C ASP A 272 18.45 -5.67 -3.47
N GLU A 273 17.81 -5.69 -2.31
CA GLU A 273 16.42 -5.26 -2.12
C GLU A 273 16.44 -3.95 -1.32
N TYR A 274 15.85 -2.90 -1.86
CA TYR A 274 15.83 -1.58 -1.24
C TYR A 274 14.53 -0.84 -1.55
N THR A 275 14.18 0.16 -0.75
CA THR A 275 13.00 0.99 -0.99
C THR A 275 13.27 1.94 -2.15
N VAL A 276 12.70 1.66 -3.32
CA VAL A 276 12.87 2.46 -4.55
C VAL A 276 12.14 3.79 -4.45
N TYR A 277 10.91 3.78 -3.91
CA TYR A 277 10.18 5.00 -3.57
C TYR A 277 9.31 4.81 -2.33
N THR A 278 9.02 5.95 -1.69
CA THR A 278 7.94 6.09 -0.71
C THR A 278 6.92 7.08 -1.27
N ALA A 279 5.64 6.75 -1.18
CA ALA A 279 4.56 7.62 -1.64
C ALA A 279 3.42 7.75 -0.63
N CYS A 280 2.71 8.87 -0.69
CA CYS A 280 1.55 9.21 0.13
C CYS A 280 0.57 10.03 -0.70
N TYR A 281 -0.69 9.63 -0.74
CA TYR A 281 -1.80 10.45 -1.21
C TYR A 281 -2.53 11.08 -0.03
N SER A 282 -2.90 12.36 -0.16
CA SER A 282 -3.82 13.06 0.75
C SER A 282 -5.14 13.32 0.04
N SER A 283 -6.25 12.82 0.60
CA SER A 283 -7.59 13.07 0.04
C SER A 283 -8.05 14.51 0.25
N GLY A 284 -7.59 15.18 1.31
CA GLY A 284 -7.97 16.56 1.62
C GLY A 284 -7.45 17.55 0.58
N SER A 285 -6.24 17.31 0.05
CA SER A 285 -5.63 18.16 -0.97
C SER A 285 -5.71 17.58 -2.39
N LYS A 286 -6.14 16.32 -2.53
CA LYS A 286 -6.08 15.50 -3.77
C LYS A 286 -4.68 15.47 -4.38
N THR A 287 -3.68 15.30 -3.51
CA THR A 287 -2.27 15.42 -3.87
C THR A 287 -1.53 14.13 -3.58
N TYR A 288 -0.74 13.70 -4.55
CA TYR A 288 0.18 12.58 -4.48
C TYR A 288 1.60 13.10 -4.22
N TYR A 289 2.18 12.66 -3.12
CA TYR A 289 3.53 12.98 -2.67
C TYR A 289 4.42 11.76 -2.84
N CYS A 290 5.63 11.93 -3.34
CA CYS A 290 6.61 10.84 -3.37
C CYS A 290 8.05 11.33 -3.26
N ASN A 291 8.93 10.45 -2.78
CA ASN A 291 10.37 10.61 -2.89
C ASN A 291 10.97 9.28 -3.35
N PHE A 292 12.14 9.35 -3.99
CA PHE A 292 12.85 8.19 -4.53
C PHE A 292 14.07 7.88 -3.65
N GLU A 293 14.68 6.72 -3.85
CA GLU A 293 15.87 6.28 -3.09
C GLU A 293 17.05 7.25 -3.24
N ASP A 294 17.29 7.69 -4.47
CA ASP A 294 18.42 8.54 -4.87
C ASP A 294 18.07 10.04 -4.87
N ASP A 295 16.82 10.40 -4.59
CA ASP A 295 16.32 11.76 -4.57
C ASP A 295 15.51 12.04 -3.30
N PHE A 296 16.11 12.83 -2.41
CA PHE A 296 15.49 13.20 -1.14
C PHE A 296 14.41 14.29 -1.30
N GLU A 297 14.29 14.92 -2.47
CA GLU A 297 13.26 15.93 -2.71
C GLU A 297 11.86 15.30 -2.69
N LEU A 298 10.95 15.93 -1.94
CA LEU A 298 9.55 15.52 -1.91
C LEU A 298 8.84 16.08 -3.14
N LYS A 299 8.59 15.22 -4.12
CA LYS A 299 7.83 15.55 -5.32
C LYS A 299 6.34 15.55 -5.02
N THR A 300 5.61 16.42 -5.71
CA THR A 300 4.20 16.71 -5.44
C THR A 300 3.43 16.82 -6.75
N TYR A 301 2.36 16.03 -6.89
CA TYR A 301 1.52 15.96 -8.08
C TYR A 301 0.06 16.02 -7.67
N LYS A 302 -0.73 16.87 -8.30
CA LYS A 302 -2.10 17.17 -7.86
C LYS A 302 -3.11 16.79 -8.93
N LEU A 303 -4.25 16.22 -8.49
CA LEU A 303 -5.45 16.16 -9.30
C LEU A 303 -6.12 17.54 -9.30
N ASP A 304 -6.03 18.23 -10.42
CA ASP A 304 -6.69 19.51 -10.70
C ASP A 304 -7.55 19.42 -11.96
N ASP A 305 -8.35 20.45 -12.24
CA ASP A 305 -9.29 20.43 -13.37
C ASP A 305 -8.60 20.22 -14.72
N HIS A 306 -7.35 20.64 -14.88
CA HIS A 306 -6.59 20.46 -16.11
C HIS A 306 -6.17 19.00 -16.28
N THR A 307 -5.53 18.43 -15.27
CA THR A 307 -5.03 17.04 -15.29
C THR A 307 -6.17 16.01 -15.30
N MET A 308 -7.26 16.26 -14.56
CA MET A 308 -8.43 15.37 -14.51
C MET A 308 -9.21 15.28 -15.82
N ASN A 309 -9.14 16.31 -16.67
CA ASN A 309 -9.87 16.39 -17.93
C ASN A 309 -8.94 16.42 -19.15
N SER A 310 -7.68 16.01 -19.00
CA SER A 310 -6.73 15.82 -20.10
C SER A 310 -7.27 14.83 -21.13
N THR A 311 -6.88 14.96 -22.40
CA THR A 311 -7.25 14.01 -23.47
C THR A 311 -6.30 12.81 -23.55
N SER A 312 -5.19 12.83 -22.81
CA SER A 312 -4.20 11.75 -22.74
C SER A 312 -3.72 11.54 -21.30
N LEU A 313 -3.07 10.40 -21.04
CA LEU A 313 -2.32 10.20 -19.79
C LEU A 313 -1.35 11.37 -19.57
N VAL A 314 -1.24 11.81 -18.32
CA VAL A 314 -0.16 12.72 -17.89
C VAL A 314 0.85 11.86 -17.12
N THR A 315 2.11 11.91 -17.52
CA THR A 315 3.19 11.08 -16.96
C THR A 315 4.35 11.98 -16.57
N TYR A 316 4.97 11.69 -15.42
CA TYR A 316 6.07 12.47 -14.84
C TYR A 316 7.29 11.61 -14.56
#